data_AF-R9JW92-F1
#
_entry.id   AF-R9JW92-F1
#
_cell.length_a   1.000
_cell.length_b   1.000
_cell.length_c   1.000
_cell.angle_alpha   90.00
_cell.angle_beta   90.00
_cell.angle_gamma   90.00
#
_symmetry.space_group_name_H-M   'P 1'
#
loop_
_entity.id
_entity.type
_entity.pdbx_description
1 polymer ?
#
loop_
_entity_poly.entity_id
_entity_poly.type
_entity_poly.pdbx_seq_one_letter_code
_entity_poly.pdbx_strand_id
1 'polypeptide(L)'
;MEKNPINECGEGNCCPVCKSTRITRNEQRNLQVKVNLSTEKPFHMKKGRMKYLSNREKAIAFDTADLAGGGGCWSYECRACGWYSELFHE
;
A
#
# COMPACT_ATOMS: atom_id res chain seq x y z
N MET A 1 21.30 -10.89 6.39
CA MET A 1 20.07 -10.58 7.13
C MET A 1 19.54 -11.89 7.67
N GLU A 2 19.34 -11.98 8.98
CA GLU A 2 18.81 -13.20 9.60
C GLU A 2 17.35 -13.42 9.20
N LYS A 3 16.95 -14.67 8.96
CA LYS A 3 15.59 -15.00 8.54
C LYS A 3 14.69 -15.11 9.78
N ASN A 4 13.78 -14.17 9.92
CA ASN A 4 12.73 -14.21 10.94
C ASN A 4 11.38 -14.48 10.25
N PRO A 5 10.69 -15.58 10.56
CA PRO A 5 9.33 -15.84 10.07
C PRO A 5 8.38 -14.69 10.37
N ILE A 6 7.49 -14.37 9.42
CA ILE A 6 6.40 -13.43 9.67
C ILE A 6 5.48 -14.03 10.75
N ASN A 7 5.25 -13.29 11.83
CA ASN A 7 4.41 -13.68 12.96
C ASN A 7 2.96 -13.15 12.83
N GLU A 8 2.13 -13.45 13.83
CA GLU A 8 0.74 -12.98 13.96
C GLU A 8 0.59 -11.46 14.13
N CYS A 9 1.68 -10.75 14.47
CA CYS A 9 1.72 -9.28 14.49
C CYS A 9 2.15 -8.69 13.14
N GLY A 10 2.40 -9.53 12.12
CA GLY A 10 2.87 -9.09 10.81
C GLY A 10 4.34 -8.67 10.77
N GLU A 11 5.11 -8.99 11.82
CA GLU A 11 6.54 -8.70 11.93
C GLU A 11 7.38 -9.89 11.45
N GLY A 12 8.43 -9.62 10.68
CA GLY A 12 9.33 -10.65 10.14
C GLY A 12 9.75 -10.34 8.71
N ASN A 13 10.53 -11.23 8.11
CA ASN A 13 11.11 -11.03 6.77
C ASN A 13 11.13 -12.29 5.90
N CYS A 14 10.54 -13.41 6.35
CA CYS A 14 10.45 -14.63 5.56
C CYS A 14 9.15 -15.39 5.79
N CYS A 15 8.80 -16.27 4.83
CA CYS A 15 7.61 -17.10 4.91
C CYS A 15 7.65 -18.01 6.13
N PRO A 16 6.58 -18.07 6.95
CA PRO A 16 6.54 -18.96 8.10
C PRO A 16 6.58 -20.44 7.72
N VAL A 17 6.05 -20.78 6.54
CA VAL A 17 5.95 -22.15 6.02
C VAL A 17 7.27 -22.65 5.42
N CYS A 18 7.80 -21.96 4.40
CA CYS A 18 8.98 -22.45 3.65
C CYS A 18 10.29 -21.68 3.92
N LYS A 19 10.27 -20.68 4.82
CA LYS A 19 11.42 -19.81 5.15
C LYS A 19 12.03 -19.07 3.94
N SER A 20 11.30 -18.98 2.83
CA SER A 20 11.70 -18.18 1.67
C SER A 20 11.56 -16.70 1.99
N THR A 21 12.52 -15.90 1.53
CA THR A 21 12.48 -14.43 1.60
C THR A 21 11.79 -13.81 0.37
N ARG A 22 11.28 -14.63 -0.56
CA ARG A 22 10.51 -14.18 -1.73
C ARG A 22 9.09 -13.80 -1.32
N ILE A 23 8.97 -12.74 -0.53
CA ILE A 23 7.71 -12.20 -0.03
C ILE A 23 7.32 -10.95 -0.83
N THR A 24 6.06 -10.87 -1.24
CA THR A 24 5.41 -9.63 -1.66
C THR A 24 4.66 -9.07 -0.45
N ARG A 25 4.82 -7.78 -0.15
CA ARG A 25 3.90 -7.07 0.75
C ARG A 25 2.90 -6.34 -0.13
N ASN A 26 1.62 -6.67 0.01
CA ASN A 26 0.52 -5.98 -0.64
C ASN A 26 0.06 -4.89 0.32
N GLU A 27 0.22 -3.62 -0.04
CA GLU A 27 -0.10 -2.48 0.84
C GLU A 27 -1.27 -1.67 0.28
N GLN A 28 -2.15 -1.25 1.19
CA GLN A 28 -3.15 -0.21 0.99
C GLN A 28 -2.79 0.97 1.88
N ARG A 29 -2.89 2.17 1.33
CA ARG A 29 -2.52 3.42 2.01
C ARG A 29 -3.70 4.38 2.00
N ASN A 30 -3.81 5.19 3.05
CA ASN A 30 -4.82 6.23 3.14
C ASN A 30 -4.46 7.41 2.25
N LEU A 31 -5.04 7.44 1.05
CA LEU A 31 -4.83 8.50 0.07
C LEU A 31 -5.93 9.56 0.15
N GLN A 32 -5.57 10.79 0.54
CA GLN A 32 -6.47 11.93 0.47
C GLN A 32 -6.30 12.69 -0.85
N VAL A 33 -7.38 12.78 -1.63
CA VAL A 33 -7.41 13.55 -2.89
C VAL A 33 -8.71 14.34 -3.00
N LYS A 34 -8.69 15.43 -3.78
CA LYS A 34 -9.92 16.12 -4.19
C LYS A 34 -10.49 15.42 -5.41
N VAL A 35 -11.78 15.10 -5.38
CA VAL A 35 -12.49 14.41 -6.47
C VAL A 35 -13.57 15.31 -7.04
N ASN A 36 -13.66 15.40 -8.36
CA ASN A 36 -14.78 16.08 -9.01
C ASN A 36 -16.00 15.14 -8.94
N LEU A 37 -17.06 15.56 -8.25
CA LEU A 37 -18.22 14.70 -8.00
C LEU A 37 -18.92 14.23 -9.29
N SER A 38 -18.91 15.04 -10.35
CA SER A 38 -19.59 14.69 -11.61
C SER A 38 -18.81 13.73 -12.49
N THR A 39 -17.47 13.70 -12.37
CA THR A 39 -16.62 12.85 -13.23
C THR A 39 -15.87 11.76 -12.46
N GLU A 40 -15.94 11.79 -11.12
CA GLU A 40 -15.22 10.93 -10.19
C GLU A 40 -13.68 10.94 -10.37
N LYS A 41 -13.17 11.95 -11.10
CA LYS A 41 -11.74 12.07 -11.38
C LYS A 41 -11.05 12.93 -10.32
N PRO A 42 -9.90 12.48 -9.79
CA PRO A 42 -9.13 13.28 -8.85
C PRO A 42 -8.50 14.47 -9.58
N PHE A 43 -8.42 15.62 -8.90
CA PHE A 43 -7.95 16.88 -9.47
C PHE A 43 -7.13 17.71 -8.48
N HIS A 44 -6.40 18.68 -9.02
CA HIS A 44 -5.79 19.77 -8.26
C HIS A 44 -6.18 21.12 -8.86
N MET A 45 -6.04 22.20 -8.07
CA MET A 45 -6.20 23.56 -8.56
C MET A 45 -4.83 24.12 -8.94
N LYS A 46 -4.64 24.53 -10.20
CA LYS A 46 -3.40 25.14 -10.69
C LYS A 46 -3.70 26.48 -11.33
N LYS A 47 -3.19 27.56 -10.73
CA LYS A 47 -3.43 28.95 -11.17
C LYS A 47 -4.93 29.26 -11.34
N GLY A 48 -5.73 28.88 -10.34
CA GLY A 48 -7.19 29.10 -10.32
C GLY A 48 -8.00 28.19 -11.25
N ARG A 49 -7.38 27.26 -12.00
CA ARG A 49 -8.07 26.33 -12.88
C ARG A 49 -8.01 24.90 -12.33
N MET A 50 -9.12 24.19 -12.45
CA MET A 50 -9.19 22.76 -12.15
C MET A 50 -8.40 21.98 -13.21
N LYS A 51 -7.53 21.06 -12.76
CA LYS A 51 -6.82 20.12 -13.63
C LYS A 51 -6.87 18.72 -13.02
N TYR A 52 -7.27 17.74 -13.81
CA TYR A 52 -7.24 16.33 -13.39
C TYR A 52 -5.81 15.86 -13.16
N LEU A 53 -5.63 14.96 -12.19
CA LEU A 53 -4.33 14.34 -11.93
C LEU A 53 -3.96 13.43 -13.09
N SER A 54 -2.75 13.64 -13.61
CA SER A 54 -2.06 12.70 -14.50
C SER A 54 -1.69 11.42 -13.74
N ASN A 55 -1.36 10.35 -14.47
CA ASN A 55 -0.92 9.09 -13.84
C ASN A 55 0.35 9.27 -12.99
N ARG A 56 1.26 10.16 -13.42
CA ARG A 56 2.44 10.51 -12.63
C ARG A 56 2.07 11.19 -11.31
N GLU A 57 1.12 12.11 -11.33
CA GLU A 57 0.67 12.79 -10.11
C GLU A 57 -0.10 11.86 -9.17
N LYS A 58 -0.85 10.90 -9.72
CA LYS A 58 -1.49 9.84 -8.91
C LYS A 58 -0.46 8.96 -8.21
N ALA A 59 0.60 8.55 -8.92
CA ALA A 59 1.69 7.76 -8.34
C ALA A 59 2.40 8.53 -7.23
N ILE A 60 2.75 9.81 -7.47
CA ILE A 60 3.35 10.67 -6.44
C ILE A 60 2.42 10.80 -5.23
N ALA A 61 1.12 11.03 -5.43
CA ALA A 61 0.17 11.16 -4.34
C ALA A 61 0.09 9.88 -3.49
N PHE A 62 0.14 8.71 -4.13
CA PHE A 62 0.20 7.41 -3.44
C PHE A 62 1.51 7.22 -2.66
N ASP A 63 2.65 7.55 -3.26
CA ASP A 63 3.96 7.44 -2.60
C ASP A 63 4.07 8.36 -1.37
N THR A 64 3.41 9.52 -1.42
CA THR A 64 3.33 10.49 -0.31
C THR A 64 2.14 10.27 0.63
N ALA A 65 1.30 9.27 0.38
CA ALA A 65 0.15 8.99 1.22
C ALA A 65 0.61 8.64 2.64
N ASP A 66 -0.17 9.09 3.62
CA ASP A 66 0.20 8.93 5.02
C ASP A 66 0.27 7.44 5.40
N LEU A 67 1.40 7.08 6.00
CA LEU A 67 1.69 5.75 6.55
C LEU A 67 1.55 5.72 8.07
N ALA A 68 1.29 6.85 8.73
CA ALA A 68 1.25 6.95 10.19
C ALA A 68 -0.17 7.22 10.74
N GLY A 69 -1.13 7.54 9.86
CA GLY A 69 -2.49 7.96 10.21
C GLY A 69 -3.48 6.84 10.57
N GLY A 70 -3.02 5.60 10.79
CA GLY A 70 -3.86 4.52 11.38
C GLY A 70 -5.03 4.06 10.50
N GLY A 71 -4.76 3.72 9.24
CA GLY A 71 -5.79 3.08 8.41
C GLY A 71 -5.29 2.51 7.10
N GLY A 72 -3.98 2.30 6.98
CA GLY A 72 -3.45 1.40 5.97
C GLY A 72 -3.76 -0.04 6.34
N CYS A 73 -3.86 -0.90 5.32
CA CYS A 73 -3.92 -2.34 5.51
C CYS A 73 -2.84 -2.99 4.67
N TRP A 74 -2.28 -4.10 5.14
CA TRP A 74 -1.34 -4.86 4.31
C TRP A 74 -1.47 -6.37 4.52
N SER A 75 -0.99 -7.12 3.56
CA SER A 75 -0.86 -8.57 3.65
C SER A 75 0.44 -9.02 3.00
N TYR A 76 0.81 -10.27 3.21
CA TYR A 76 1.98 -10.89 2.65
C TYR A 76 1.61 -12.06 1.75
N GLU A 77 2.35 -12.21 0.66
CA GLU A 77 2.29 -13.36 -0.23
C GLU A 77 3.69 -13.96 -0.40
N CYS A 78 3.84 -15.26 -0.18
CA CYS A 78 5.05 -15.98 -0.51
C CYS A 78 5.01 -16.48 -1.95
N ARG A 79 5.83 -15.89 -2.81
CA ARG A 79 5.98 -16.28 -4.23
C ARG A 79 6.68 -17.63 -4.44
N ALA A 80 7.16 -18.27 -3.37
CA ALA A 80 7.84 -19.57 -3.44
C ALA A 80 6.90 -20.74 -3.16
N CYS A 81 5.94 -20.60 -2.24
CA CYS A 81 5.05 -21.69 -1.83
C CYS A 81 3.57 -21.31 -1.83
N GLY A 82 3.21 -20.09 -2.23
CA GLY A 82 1.81 -19.62 -2.29
C GLY A 82 1.18 -19.33 -0.94
N TRP A 83 1.95 -19.27 0.16
CA TRP A 83 1.41 -18.85 1.45
C TRP A 83 0.92 -17.40 1.39
N TYR A 84 -0.27 -17.15 1.91
CA TYR A 84 -0.82 -15.82 2.11
C TYR A 84 -1.07 -15.59 3.59
N SER A 85 -0.75 -14.40 4.09
CA SER A 85 -1.11 -13.99 5.46
C SER A 85 -2.57 -13.54 5.53
N GLU A 86 -3.03 -13.32 6.76
CA GLU A 86 -4.20 -12.48 7.02
C GLU A 86 -3.93 -11.00 6.67
N LEU A 87 -4.98 -10.19 6.79
CA LEU A 87 -4.90 -8.74 6.59
C LEU A 87 -4.52 -8.06 7.91
N PHE A 88 -3.42 -7.34 7.89
CA PHE A 88 -2.96 -6.49 8.99
C PHE A 88 -3.45 -5.05 8.78
N HIS A 89 -3.59 -4.31 9.87
CA HIS A 89 -3.99 -2.92 9.87
C HIS A 89 -3.25 -2.16 10.99
N GLU A 90 -3.09 -0.85 10.80
CA GLU A 90 -2.59 0.09 11.82
C GLU A 90 -3.73 0.78 12.58
#